data_AF-A0A0J7Y538-F1
#
_entry.id   AF-A0A0J7Y538-F1
#
_cell.length_a   1.000
_cell.length_b   1.000
_cell.length_c   1.000
_cell.angle_alpha   90.00
_cell.angle_beta   90.00
_cell.angle_gamma   90.00
#
_symmetry.space_group_name_H-M   'P 1'
#
loop_
_entity.id
_entity.type
_entity.pdbx_description
1 polymer ?
#
loop_
_entity_poly.entity_id
_entity_poly.type
_entity_poly.pdbx_seq_one_letter_code
_entity_poly.pdbx_strand_id
1 'polypeptide(L)'
;MLHPIAAFAAHPSDFTRAQILIQGHIAQIDAALVQLRLHRASMVPSIADMHEAGLHRYRDALIRDLDAVLAAPDGAQGYAGVWGGDGHGPRIADACEAVDRSISKRNAYRDMLAARRGSPTNDNHRQKCGYCEDIVSGPCAHPRCPAKGARK
;
A
#
# COMPACT_ATOMS: atom_id res chain seq x y z
N MET A 1 6.81 49.59 22.86
CA MET A 1 5.54 49.03 23.37
C MET A 1 5.00 48.09 22.32
N LEU A 2 4.48 46.95 22.78
CA LEU A 2 4.23 45.70 22.06
C LEU A 2 3.19 45.79 20.94
N HIS A 3 3.33 44.85 20.00
CA HIS A 3 2.69 44.70 18.69
C HIS A 3 1.15 44.75 18.65
N PRO A 4 0.55 45.17 17.52
CA PRO A 4 -0.85 44.92 17.26
C PRO A 4 -1.06 43.43 17.00
N ILE A 5 -1.94 42.81 17.79
CA ILE A 5 -2.49 41.48 17.52
C ILE A 5 -3.36 41.64 16.28
N ALA A 6 -2.82 41.27 15.11
CA ALA A 6 -3.60 41.13 13.91
C ALA A 6 -4.68 40.07 14.19
N ALA A 7 -5.94 40.50 14.19
CA ALA A 7 -7.08 39.61 14.26
C ALA A 7 -7.00 38.66 13.05
N PHE A 8 -6.57 37.42 13.30
CA PHE A 8 -6.68 36.31 12.38
C PHE A 8 -8.16 35.92 12.30
N ALA A 9 -8.95 36.72 11.58
CA ALA A 9 -10.24 36.26 11.10
C ALA A 9 -9.93 35.18 10.06
N ALA A 10 -10.30 33.92 10.33
CA ALA A 10 -10.20 32.87 9.33
C ALA A 10 -10.91 33.36 8.07
N HIS A 11 -10.14 33.48 6.97
CA HIS A 11 -10.78 33.74 5.70
C HIS A 11 -11.72 32.56 5.41
N PRO A 12 -12.95 32.78 4.93
CA PRO A 12 -13.86 31.69 4.53
C PRO A 12 -13.17 30.68 3.59
N SER A 13 -12.15 31.12 2.85
CA SER A 13 -11.27 30.29 2.03
C SER A 13 -10.49 29.24 2.82
N ASP A 14 -10.01 29.53 4.03
CA ASP A 14 -9.14 28.62 4.80
C ASP A 14 -9.94 27.51 5.48
N PHE A 15 -11.14 27.84 5.96
CA PHE A 15 -12.10 26.84 6.43
C PHE A 15 -12.48 25.86 5.32
N THR A 16 -12.94 26.38 4.18
CA THR A 16 -13.30 25.54 3.03
C THR A 16 -12.09 24.75 2.52
N ARG A 17 -10.90 25.35 2.48
CA ARG A 17 -9.66 24.69 2.08
C ARG A 17 -9.29 23.53 3.01
N ALA A 18 -9.35 23.74 4.33
CA ALA A 18 -9.07 22.68 5.31
C ALA A 18 -10.04 21.50 5.13
N GLN A 19 -11.33 21.78 4.97
CA GLN A 19 -12.33 20.73 4.71
C GLN A 19 -12.03 19.93 3.44
N ILE A 20 -11.78 20.62 2.32
CA ILE A 20 -11.49 19.96 1.03
C ILE A 20 -10.25 19.07 1.14
N LEU A 21 -9.18 19.57 1.78
CA LEU A 21 -7.95 18.80 1.96
C LEU A 21 -8.18 17.56 2.82
N ILE A 22 -8.81 17.73 3.99
CA ILE A 22 -9.06 16.62 4.91
C ILE A 22 -9.98 15.57 4.27
N GLN A 23 -11.08 15.99 3.64
CA GLN A 23 -12.00 15.09 2.95
C GLN A 23 -11.33 14.39 1.75
N GLY A 24 -10.47 15.10 1.02
CA GLY A 24 -9.68 14.52 -0.06
C GLY A 24 -8.75 13.41 0.44
N HIS A 25 -8.06 13.62 1.56
CA HIS A 25 -7.20 12.60 2.17
C HIS A 25 -8.01 11.40 2.71
N ILE A 26 -9.18 11.64 3.31
CA ILE A 26 -10.08 10.55 3.73
C ILE A 26 -10.48 9.70 2.53
N ALA A 27 -10.86 10.33 1.41
CA ALA A 27 -11.24 9.60 0.19
C ALA A 27 -10.07 8.77 -0.38
N GLN A 28 -8.83 9.27 -0.33
CA GLN A 28 -7.64 8.51 -0.73
C GLN A 28 -7.43 7.29 0.17
N ILE A 29 -7.56 7.45 1.48
CA ILE A 29 -7.44 6.34 2.44
C ILE A 29 -8.52 5.29 2.21
N ASP A 30 -9.78 5.72 2.03
CA ASP A 30 -10.90 4.81 1.79
C ASP A 30 -10.69 4.02 0.50
N ALA A 31 -10.18 4.66 -0.57
CA ALA A 31 -9.80 3.96 -1.80
C ALA A 31 -8.69 2.94 -1.57
N ALA A 32 -7.64 3.29 -0.81
CA ALA A 32 -6.55 2.37 -0.48
C ALA A 32 -7.02 1.18 0.39
N LEU A 33 -7.92 1.40 1.35
CA LEU A 33 -8.53 0.34 2.15
C LEU A 33 -9.36 -0.62 1.29
N VAL A 34 -10.11 -0.10 0.31
CA VAL A 34 -10.85 -0.94 -0.65
C VAL A 34 -9.89 -1.80 -1.46
N GLN A 35 -8.81 -1.23 -2.01
CA GLN A 35 -7.79 -2.00 -2.74
C GLN A 35 -7.15 -3.06 -1.84
N LEU A 36 -6.76 -2.70 -0.63
CA LEU A 36 -6.19 -3.62 0.34
C LEU A 36 -7.15 -4.79 0.64
N ARG A 37 -8.44 -4.52 0.83
CA ARG A 37 -9.45 -5.56 1.06
C ARG A 37 -9.61 -6.51 -0.12
N LEU A 38 -9.64 -5.98 -1.34
CA LEU A 38 -9.73 -6.78 -2.57
C LEU A 38 -8.52 -7.71 -2.74
N HIS A 39 -7.35 -7.26 -2.31
CA HIS A 39 -6.09 -8.00 -2.46
C HIS A 39 -5.63 -8.72 -1.19
N ARG A 40 -6.36 -8.63 -0.07
CA ARG A 40 -5.94 -9.15 1.25
C ARG A 40 -5.56 -10.63 1.24
N ALA A 41 -6.40 -11.48 0.64
CA ALA A 41 -6.21 -12.94 0.60
C ALA A 41 -4.91 -13.39 -0.07
N SER A 42 -4.24 -12.48 -0.76
CA SER A 42 -3.02 -12.75 -1.52
C SER A 42 -1.78 -12.04 -0.99
N MET A 43 -1.94 -11.26 0.07
CA MET A 43 -0.86 -10.58 0.77
C MET A 43 -0.44 -11.43 1.97
N VAL A 44 0.79 -11.22 2.43
CA VAL A 44 1.21 -11.75 3.74
C VAL A 44 0.29 -11.11 4.79
N PRO A 45 -0.40 -11.90 5.65
CA PRO A 45 -1.38 -11.37 6.58
C PRO A 45 -0.86 -10.21 7.43
N SER A 46 0.34 -10.35 8.01
CA SER A 46 0.96 -9.29 8.81
C SER A 46 1.25 -8.00 8.05
N ILE A 47 1.56 -8.07 6.75
CA ILE A 47 1.77 -6.88 5.91
C ILE A 47 0.42 -6.21 5.62
N ALA A 48 -0.62 -6.99 5.35
CA ALA A 48 -1.95 -6.46 5.14
C ALA A 48 -2.49 -5.78 6.41
N ASP A 49 -2.35 -6.44 7.56
CA ASP A 49 -2.81 -5.92 8.86
C ASP A 49 -2.06 -4.63 9.25
N MET A 50 -0.74 -4.58 8.98
CA MET A 50 0.07 -3.38 9.22
C MET A 50 -0.43 -2.18 8.39
N HIS A 51 -0.71 -2.39 7.10
CA HIS A 51 -1.24 -1.34 6.22
C HIS A 51 -2.64 -0.89 6.65
N GLU A 52 -3.53 -1.84 6.93
CA GLU A 52 -4.90 -1.56 7.37
C GLU A 52 -4.92 -0.74 8.67
N ALA A 53 -4.14 -1.17 9.68
CA ALA A 53 -4.04 -0.46 10.95
C ALA A 53 -3.43 0.95 10.78
N GLY A 54 -2.44 1.10 9.89
CA GLY A 54 -1.86 2.40 9.57
C GLY A 54 -2.88 3.35 8.94
N LEU A 55 -3.60 2.88 7.93
CA LEU A 55 -4.63 3.65 7.23
C LEU A 55 -5.79 4.05 8.16
N HIS A 56 -6.28 3.15 9.01
CA HIS A 56 -7.32 3.48 9.99
C HIS A 56 -6.87 4.57 10.98
N ARG A 57 -5.65 4.50 11.51
CA ARG A 57 -5.13 5.55 12.40
C ARG A 57 -5.11 6.93 11.74
N TYR A 58 -4.70 7.00 10.47
CA TYR A 58 -4.71 8.27 9.73
C TYR A 58 -6.12 8.76 9.46
N ARG A 59 -7.03 7.86 9.08
CA ARG A 59 -8.44 8.19 8.86
C ARG A 59 -9.09 8.76 10.12
N ASP A 60 -8.86 8.13 11.27
CA ASP A 60 -9.42 8.59 12.54
C ASP A 60 -8.84 9.94 12.97
N ALA A 61 -7.56 10.20 12.68
CA ALA A 61 -6.96 11.51 12.91
C ALA A 61 -7.60 12.59 12.03
N LEU A 62 -7.79 12.31 10.74
CA LEU A 62 -8.45 13.22 9.80
C LEU A 62 -9.90 13.50 10.19
N ILE A 63 -10.64 12.51 10.68
CA ILE A 63 -12.02 12.72 11.18
C ILE A 63 -12.02 13.64 12.40
N ARG A 64 -11.14 13.41 13.37
CA ARG A 64 -11.01 14.31 14.55
C ARG A 64 -10.66 15.74 14.14
N ASP A 65 -9.77 15.90 13.16
CA ASP A 65 -9.38 17.20 12.65
C ASP A 65 -10.53 17.88 11.88
N LEU A 66 -11.32 17.11 11.12
CA LEU A 66 -12.52 17.63 10.46
C LEU A 66 -13.55 18.12 11.49
N ASP A 67 -13.81 17.32 12.52
CA ASP A 67 -14.73 17.69 13.61
C ASP A 67 -14.24 18.97 14.32
N ALA A 68 -12.93 19.10 14.55
CA ALA A 68 -12.34 20.29 15.15
C ALA A 68 -12.49 21.53 14.24
N VAL A 69 -12.26 21.39 12.92
CA VAL A 69 -12.48 22.46 11.94
C VAL A 69 -13.95 22.89 11.92
N LEU A 70 -14.88 21.94 11.96
CA LEU A 70 -16.33 22.22 11.98
C LEU A 70 -16.78 22.88 13.28
N ALA A 71 -16.19 22.50 14.43
CA ALA A 71 -16.52 23.05 15.74
C ALA A 71 -15.94 24.46 15.97
N ALA A 72 -14.77 24.76 15.40
CA ALA A 72 -14.09 26.04 15.56
C ALA A 72 -13.48 26.55 14.22
N PRO A 73 -14.30 27.16 13.34
CA PRO A 73 -13.86 27.60 12.01
C PRO A 73 -12.69 28.58 12.02
N ASP A 74 -12.58 29.41 13.05
CA ASP A 74 -11.51 30.41 13.19
C ASP A 74 -10.11 29.78 13.34
N GLY A 75 -10.02 28.50 13.74
CA GLY A 75 -8.77 27.74 13.84
C GLY A 75 -8.38 26.97 12.57
N ALA A 76 -9.19 27.02 11.50
CA ALA A 76 -9.04 26.13 10.34
C ALA A 76 -7.73 26.36 9.53
N GLN A 77 -7.13 27.54 9.62
CA GLN A 77 -5.89 27.86 8.91
C GLN A 77 -4.73 26.92 9.31
N GLY A 78 -4.64 26.54 10.59
CA GLY A 78 -3.62 25.60 11.07
C GLY A 78 -3.77 24.23 10.41
N TYR A 79 -4.99 23.73 10.28
CA TYR A 79 -5.28 22.45 9.64
C TYR A 79 -5.01 22.46 8.13
N ALA A 80 -5.34 23.55 7.44
CA ALA A 80 -4.99 23.72 6.03
C ALA A 80 -3.46 23.72 5.82
N GLY A 81 -2.70 24.26 6.77
CA GLY A 81 -1.24 24.20 6.79
C GLY A 81 -0.68 22.81 7.07
N VAL A 82 -1.26 22.07 8.04
CA VAL A 82 -0.83 20.70 8.39
C VAL A 82 -1.05 19.71 7.25
N TRP A 83 -2.20 19.81 6.56
CA TRP A 83 -2.65 18.83 5.55
C TRP A 83 -2.41 19.26 4.10
N GLY A 84 -1.83 20.43 3.88
CA GLY A 84 -1.42 20.91 2.56
C GLY A 84 -0.21 20.16 1.98
N GLY A 85 0.13 20.45 0.72
CA GLY A 85 1.24 19.77 0.02
C GLY A 85 2.61 19.92 0.69
N ASP A 86 2.86 21.05 1.35
CA ASP A 86 4.08 21.34 2.11
C ASP A 86 3.89 21.19 3.64
N GLY A 87 2.77 20.61 4.06
CA GLY A 87 2.40 20.49 5.46
C GLY A 87 3.29 19.53 6.24
N HIS A 88 3.38 19.75 7.55
CA HIS A 88 4.12 18.89 8.47
C HIS A 88 3.31 17.67 8.95
N GLY A 89 2.10 17.48 8.41
CA GLY A 89 1.24 16.34 8.72
C GLY A 89 1.77 15.01 8.16
N PRO A 90 1.16 13.89 8.56
CA PRO A 90 1.47 12.59 7.99
C PRO A 90 1.28 12.57 6.46
N ARG A 91 2.21 11.95 5.75
CA ARG A 91 2.19 11.88 4.28
C ARG A 91 1.25 10.77 3.81
N ILE A 92 -0.04 11.10 3.71
CA ILE A 92 -1.12 10.17 3.33
C ILE A 92 -0.88 9.55 1.95
N ALA A 93 -0.41 10.34 0.99
CA ALA A 93 -0.08 9.85 -0.35
C ALA A 93 0.98 8.74 -0.31
N ASP A 94 2.06 8.93 0.47
CA ASP A 94 3.13 7.94 0.60
C ASP A 94 2.63 6.63 1.24
N ALA A 95 1.71 6.73 2.20
CA ALA A 95 1.07 5.58 2.85
C ALA A 95 0.17 4.80 1.86
N CYS A 96 -0.64 5.51 1.05
CA CYS A 96 -1.46 4.89 0.02
C CYS A 96 -0.58 4.24 -1.08
N GLU A 97 0.48 4.92 -1.50
CA GLU A 97 1.43 4.39 -2.48
C GLU A 97 2.18 3.16 -1.94
N ALA A 98 2.44 3.09 -0.62
CA ALA A 98 3.01 1.90 -0.01
C ALA A 98 2.09 0.68 -0.14
N VAL A 99 0.77 0.85 -0.04
CA VAL A 99 -0.21 -0.21 -0.30
C VAL A 99 -0.16 -0.64 -1.76
N ASP A 100 -0.20 0.31 -2.70
CA ASP A 100 -0.15 0.02 -4.14
C ASP A 100 1.14 -0.71 -4.53
N ARG A 101 2.28 -0.32 -3.96
CA ARG A 101 3.56 -1.01 -4.15
C ARG A 101 3.54 -2.43 -3.59
N SER A 102 2.95 -2.64 -2.41
CA SER A 102 2.81 -3.99 -1.83
C SER A 102 1.92 -4.89 -2.69
N ILE A 103 0.84 -4.36 -3.24
CA ILE A 103 -0.04 -5.07 -4.18
C ILE A 103 0.69 -5.37 -5.50
N SER A 104 1.43 -4.40 -6.03
CA SER A 104 2.14 -4.53 -7.32
C SER A 104 3.31 -5.53 -7.25
N LYS A 105 4.09 -5.51 -6.15
CA LYS A 105 5.18 -6.48 -5.93
C LYS A 105 4.67 -7.92 -5.85
N ARG A 106 3.44 -8.13 -5.37
CA ARG A 106 2.77 -9.43 -5.41
C ARG A 106 2.52 -9.90 -6.84
N ASN A 107 2.04 -9.03 -7.73
CA ASN A 107 1.86 -9.41 -9.15
C ASN A 107 3.21 -9.83 -9.76
N ALA A 108 4.27 -9.04 -9.56
CA ALA A 108 5.60 -9.37 -10.08
C ALA A 108 6.15 -10.72 -9.55
N TYR A 109 6.02 -11.01 -8.25
CA TYR A 109 6.50 -12.28 -7.68
C TYR A 109 5.65 -13.47 -8.14
N ARG A 110 4.32 -13.33 -8.19
CA ARG A 110 3.41 -14.37 -8.69
C ARG A 110 3.67 -14.66 -10.17
N ASP A 111 3.85 -13.61 -10.97
CA ASP A 111 4.11 -13.73 -12.41
C ASP A 111 5.49 -14.35 -12.67
N MET A 112 6.50 -14.00 -11.87
CA MET A 112 7.81 -14.69 -11.89
C MET A 112 7.67 -16.18 -11.54
N LEU A 113 6.87 -16.55 -10.52
CA LEU A 113 6.63 -17.95 -10.17
C LEU A 113 5.84 -18.70 -11.26
N ALA A 114 4.84 -18.06 -11.88
CA ALA A 114 4.09 -18.62 -12.99
C ALA A 114 4.98 -18.82 -14.22
N ALA A 115 5.82 -17.84 -14.56
CA ALA A 115 6.81 -17.94 -15.62
C ALA A 115 7.84 -19.06 -15.36
N ARG A 116 8.24 -19.28 -14.10
CA ARG A 116 9.09 -20.42 -13.71
C ARG A 116 8.39 -21.77 -13.88
N ARG A 117 7.07 -21.84 -13.62
CA ARG A 117 6.27 -23.07 -13.80
C ARG A 117 5.99 -23.38 -15.27
N GLY A 118 5.78 -22.36 -16.10
CA GLY A 118 5.59 -22.50 -17.55
C GLY A 118 6.89 -22.47 -18.37
N SER A 119 8.05 -22.53 -17.72
CA SER A 119 9.33 -22.51 -18.43
C SER A 119 9.56 -23.83 -19.17
N PRO A 120 9.89 -23.82 -20.47
CA PRO A 120 10.03 -25.02 -21.30
C PRO A 120 11.13 -25.99 -20.83
N THR A 121 12.02 -25.57 -19.92
CA THR A 121 12.99 -26.45 -19.27
C THR A 121 12.36 -27.40 -18.25
N ASN A 122 11.30 -26.97 -17.55
CA ASN A 122 10.55 -27.82 -16.61
C ASN A 122 9.69 -28.85 -17.36
N ASP A 123 9.03 -28.43 -18.44
CA ASP A 123 8.22 -29.34 -19.26
C ASP A 123 9.09 -30.37 -20.01
N ASN A 124 10.25 -29.97 -20.53
CA ASN A 124 11.19 -30.92 -21.15
C ASN A 124 11.72 -31.95 -20.13
N HIS A 125 11.97 -31.56 -18.88
CA HIS A 125 12.43 -32.50 -17.86
C HIS A 125 11.30 -33.43 -17.41
N ARG A 126 10.09 -32.91 -17.22
CA ARG A 126 8.91 -33.70 -16.82
C ARG A 126 8.53 -34.71 -17.90
N GLN A 127 8.53 -34.32 -19.18
CA GLN A 127 8.34 -35.23 -20.31
C GLN A 127 9.43 -36.30 -20.43
N LYS A 128 10.70 -35.95 -20.14
CA LYS A 128 11.83 -36.91 -20.25
C LYS A 128 12.00 -37.81 -19.02
N CYS A 129 11.57 -37.38 -17.83
CA CYS A 129 11.80 -38.12 -16.59
C CYS A 129 10.65 -39.08 -16.26
N GLY A 130 9.39 -38.81 -16.63
CA GLY A 130 8.23 -39.70 -16.43
C GLY A 130 7.84 -40.04 -14.98
N TYR A 131 8.68 -39.73 -13.98
CA TYR A 131 8.53 -40.12 -12.58
C TYR A 131 8.61 -38.95 -11.58
N CYS A 132 8.99 -37.75 -12.03
CA CYS A 132 9.16 -36.57 -11.17
C CYS A 132 7.89 -35.71 -11.31
N GLU A 133 6.85 -35.96 -10.48
CA GLU A 133 5.57 -35.22 -10.54
C GLU A 133 5.69 -33.78 -10.02
N ASP A 134 6.62 -33.52 -9.08
CA ASP A 134 6.82 -32.19 -8.48
C ASP A 134 8.30 -31.91 -8.18
N ILE A 135 9.05 -31.37 -9.15
CA ILE A 135 10.38 -30.79 -8.85
C ILE A 135 10.17 -29.34 -8.43
N VAL A 136 9.80 -29.13 -7.17
CA VAL A 136 9.90 -27.81 -6.56
C VAL A 136 11.36 -27.58 -6.17
N SER A 137 12.15 -27.11 -7.14
CA SER A 137 13.52 -26.59 -6.98
C SER A 137 14.56 -27.55 -6.38
N GLY A 138 15.21 -28.36 -7.24
CA GLY A 138 16.40 -29.14 -6.92
C GLY A 138 16.76 -30.14 -8.02
N PRO A 139 17.98 -30.72 -8.06
CA PRO A 139 18.27 -31.83 -8.97
C PRO A 139 17.33 -33.01 -8.67
N CYS A 140 16.61 -33.54 -9.67
CA CYS A 140 15.65 -34.66 -9.49
C CYS A 140 16.35 -35.80 -8.73
N ALA A 141 15.86 -36.10 -7.53
CA ALA A 141 16.48 -37.06 -6.62
C ALA A 141 16.27 -38.51 -7.09
N HIS A 142 15.36 -38.75 -8.04
CA HIS A 142 15.00 -40.08 -8.50
C HIS A 142 16.22 -40.84 -9.05
N PRO A 143 16.51 -42.07 -8.56
CA PRO A 143 17.70 -42.83 -8.94
C PRO A 143 17.79 -43.22 -10.43
N ARG A 144 16.70 -43.13 -11.20
CA ARG A 144 16.62 -43.46 -12.63
C ARG A 144 16.49 -42.22 -13.53
N CYS A 145 16.69 -41.03 -12.99
CA CYS A 145 16.59 -39.80 -13.78
C CYS A 145 17.69 -39.78 -14.88
N PRO A 146 17.34 -39.69 -16.17
CA PRO A 146 18.32 -39.73 -17.26
C PRO A 146 19.29 -38.52 -17.24
N ALA A 147 18.90 -37.43 -16.56
CA ALA A 147 19.76 -36.25 -16.38
C ALA A 147 20.93 -36.47 -15.41
N LYS A 148 20.91 -37.51 -14.55
CA LYS A 148 22.05 -37.83 -13.66
C LYS A 148 23.26 -38.40 -14.40
N GLY A 149 23.07 -38.93 -15.62
CA GLY A 149 24.13 -39.56 -16.41
C GLY A 149 24.89 -38.62 -17.34
N ALA A 150 24.44 -37.37 -17.52
CA ALA A 150 25.09 -36.41 -18.41
C ALA A 150 26.14 -35.57 -17.65
N ARG A 151 27.21 -36.20 -17.17
CA ARG A 151 28.44 -35.46 -16.86
C ARG A 151 29.33 -35.52 -18.10
N LYS A 152 29.67 -34.33 -18.65
CA LYS A 152 30.86 -34.17 -19.50
C LYS A 152 32.11 -34.29 -18.63
#